data_AF-A0A7C8MEI2-F1
#
_entry.id   AF-A0A7C8MEI2-F1
#
_cell.length_a   1.000
_cell.length_b   1.000
_cell.length_c   1.000
_cell.angle_alpha   90.00
_cell.angle_beta   90.00
_cell.angle_gamma   90.00
#
_symmetry.space_group_name_H-M   'P 1'
#
loop_
_entity.id
_entity.type
_entity.pdbx_description
1 polymer ?
#
loop_
_entity_poly.entity_id
_entity_poly.type
_entity_poly.pdbx_seq_one_letter_code
_entity_poly.pdbx_strand_id
1 'polypeptide(L)'
;MAAPLPVVLCGKTEQIGAGVIATLKPEFEVIHFVLTPEGGKAQIPTILSGQKDVTTDSTLGTKNYEQTPVAILIGAGYDDQALDEMRAAAKDAKAVPWLRPDVTKPAPPLGPEYGKALVARIKETIKDLSEQGKLENNGDVVWY
;
A
#
# COMPACT_ATOMS: atom_id res chain seq x y z
N MET A 1 19.81 12.23 3.96
CA MET A 1 19.25 11.65 2.73
C MET A 1 18.28 10.58 3.16
N ALA A 2 16.98 10.88 3.21
CA ALA A 2 15.98 9.90 3.65
C ALA A 2 15.69 8.96 2.49
N ALA A 3 15.92 7.66 2.68
CA ALA A 3 15.53 6.64 1.70
C ALA A 3 13.99 6.63 1.58
N PRO A 4 13.44 6.43 0.36
CA PRO A 4 12.00 6.37 0.18
C PRO A 4 11.42 5.22 1.02
N LEU A 5 10.26 5.47 1.65
CA LEU A 5 9.60 4.44 2.45
C LEU A 5 8.97 3.38 1.52
N PRO A 6 9.33 2.10 1.67
CA PRO A 6 8.78 1.02 0.85
C PRO A 6 7.31 0.80 1.19
N VAL A 7 6.43 0.84 0.20
CA VAL A 7 4.99 0.61 0.35
C VAL A 7 4.47 -0.36 -0.69
N VAL A 8 3.43 -1.12 -0.33
CA VAL A 8 2.69 -1.96 -1.28
C VAL A 8 1.47 -1.18 -1.75
N LEU A 9 1.16 -1.23 -3.04
CA LEU A 9 -0.02 -0.57 -3.59
C LEU A 9 -0.94 -1.60 -4.25
N CYS A 10 -2.17 -1.71 -3.78
CA CYS A 10 -3.22 -2.54 -4.35
C CYS A 10 -4.18 -1.67 -5.17
N GLY A 11 -4.30 -1.95 -6.47
CA GLY A 11 -5.15 -1.19 -7.36
C GLY A 11 -5.72 -2.05 -8.48
N LYS A 12 -7.02 -1.93 -8.73
CA LYS A 12 -7.72 -2.68 -9.78
C LYS A 12 -7.28 -2.31 -11.22
N THR A 13 -6.56 -1.20 -11.39
CA THR A 13 -6.16 -0.68 -12.71
C THR A 13 -4.73 -0.15 -12.67
N GLU A 14 -3.87 -0.68 -13.56
CA GLU A 14 -2.46 -0.29 -13.68
C GLU A 14 -2.28 1.19 -14.06
N GLN A 15 -3.17 1.74 -14.88
CA GLN A 15 -3.12 3.15 -15.27
C GLN A 15 -3.18 4.09 -14.05
N ILE A 16 -4.07 3.78 -13.10
CA ILE A 16 -4.21 4.56 -11.85
C ILE A 16 -3.00 4.30 -10.96
N GLY A 17 -2.57 3.03 -10.86
CA GLY A 17 -1.38 2.62 -10.14
C GLY A 17 -0.12 3.38 -10.57
N ALA A 18 0.17 3.39 -11.86
CA ALA A 18 1.33 4.07 -12.43
C ALA A 18 1.33 5.58 -12.13
N GLY A 19 0.18 6.25 -12.23
CA GLY A 19 0.05 7.66 -11.88
C GLY A 19 0.32 7.93 -10.39
N VAL A 20 -0.19 7.06 -9.51
CA VAL A 20 0.03 7.18 -8.06
C VAL A 20 1.49 6.86 -7.71
N ILE A 21 2.10 5.84 -8.31
CA ILE A 21 3.52 5.48 -8.13
C ILE A 21 4.43 6.66 -8.53
N ALA A 22 4.16 7.28 -9.67
CA ALA A 22 4.92 8.44 -10.13
C ALA A 22 4.80 9.64 -9.17
N THR A 23 3.67 9.74 -8.47
CA THR A 23 3.39 10.82 -7.51
C THR A 23 3.92 10.53 -6.10
N LEU A 24 4.03 9.25 -5.72
CA LEU A 24 4.60 8.78 -4.46
C LEU A 24 6.11 9.05 -4.38
N LYS A 25 6.80 8.97 -5.52
CA LYS A 25 8.23 9.32 -5.61
C LYS A 25 8.44 10.84 -5.46
N PRO A 26 9.51 11.28 -4.77
CA PRO A 26 10.63 10.48 -4.24
C PRO A 26 10.48 10.04 -2.78
N GLU A 27 9.38 10.33 -2.10
CA GLU A 27 9.26 10.11 -0.66
C GLU A 27 8.82 8.69 -0.29
N PHE A 28 8.06 8.05 -1.16
CA PHE A 28 7.69 6.64 -1.05
C PHE A 28 8.12 5.87 -2.28
N GLU A 29 8.51 4.64 -2.06
CA GLU A 29 8.83 3.69 -3.12
C GLU A 29 7.78 2.59 -3.12
N VAL A 30 7.01 2.50 -4.20
CA VAL A 30 6.11 1.37 -4.39
C VAL A 30 6.97 0.17 -4.77
N ILE A 31 7.17 -0.76 -3.84
CA ILE A 31 7.96 -1.95 -4.07
C ILE A 31 7.18 -3.00 -4.84
N HIS A 32 5.85 -3.06 -4.62
CA HIS A 32 4.99 -4.08 -5.20
C HIS A 32 3.61 -3.51 -5.53
N PHE A 33 3.11 -3.85 -6.71
CA PHE A 33 1.78 -3.49 -7.17
C PHE A 33 0.90 -4.74 -7.29
N VAL A 34 -0.22 -4.74 -6.58
CA VAL A 34 -1.20 -5.82 -6.58
C VAL A 34 -2.40 -5.42 -7.43
N LEU A 35 -2.69 -6.20 -8.46
CA LEU A 35 -3.79 -5.91 -9.39
C LEU A 35 -5.10 -6.61 -9.00
N THR A 36 -5.00 -7.76 -8.33
CA THR A 36 -6.12 -8.61 -7.95
C THR A 36 -6.09 -8.92 -6.46
N PRO A 37 -7.26 -9.05 -5.80
CA PRO A 37 -7.32 -9.41 -4.38
C PRO A 37 -6.77 -10.80 -4.10
N GLU A 38 -6.92 -11.73 -5.04
CA GLU A 38 -6.34 -13.07 -4.96
C GLU A 38 -4.81 -13.06 -4.98
N GLY A 39 -4.22 -12.27 -5.88
CA GLY A 39 -2.77 -12.03 -5.88
C GLY A 39 -2.33 -11.39 -4.56
N GLY A 40 -3.07 -10.39 -4.06
CA GLY A 40 -2.79 -9.72 -2.79
C GLY A 40 -2.74 -10.66 -1.59
N LYS A 41 -3.67 -11.62 -1.50
CA LYS A 41 -3.70 -12.63 -0.43
C LYS A 41 -2.43 -13.47 -0.37
N ALA A 42 -1.83 -13.81 -1.51
CA ALA A 42 -0.59 -14.59 -1.55
C ALA A 42 0.65 -13.70 -1.46
N GLN A 43 0.65 -12.56 -2.15
CA GLN A 43 1.80 -11.67 -2.30
C GLN A 43 2.06 -10.86 -1.03
N ILE A 44 1.03 -10.25 -0.42
CA ILE A 44 1.19 -9.38 0.76
C ILE A 44 1.89 -10.10 1.92
N PRO A 45 1.41 -11.27 2.42
CA PRO A 45 2.10 -11.97 3.50
C PRO A 45 3.52 -12.39 3.12
N THR A 46 3.73 -12.84 1.88
CA THR A 46 5.05 -13.25 1.37
C THR A 46 6.05 -12.08 1.40
N ILE A 47 5.64 -10.90 0.92
CA ILE A 47 6.46 -9.67 0.93
C ILE A 47 6.72 -9.21 2.37
N LEU A 48 5.70 -9.24 3.23
CA LEU A 48 5.83 -8.84 4.64
C LEU A 48 6.75 -9.77 5.43
N SER A 49 6.75 -11.05 5.10
CA SER A 49 7.70 -12.05 5.64
C SER A 49 9.11 -11.90 5.09
N GLY A 50 9.35 -10.99 4.15
CA GLY A 50 10.67 -10.74 3.55
C GLY A 50 11.07 -11.79 2.52
N GLN A 51 10.12 -12.55 1.96
CA GLN A 51 10.41 -13.44 0.85
C GLN A 51 10.62 -12.63 -0.44
N LYS A 52 11.72 -12.95 -1.14
CA LYS A 52 12.12 -12.30 -2.40
C LYS A 52 11.47 -12.92 -3.64
N ASP A 53 10.91 -14.12 -3.49
CA ASP A 53 10.25 -14.87 -4.58
C ASP A 53 8.74 -14.64 -4.51
N VAL A 54 8.32 -13.45 -4.96
CA VAL A 54 6.90 -13.08 -5.04
C VAL A 54 6.53 -13.09 -6.51
N THR A 55 5.59 -13.96 -6.88
CA THR A 55 5.03 -14.00 -8.24
C THR A 55 4.32 -12.69 -8.52
N THR A 56 4.94 -11.76 -9.25
CA THR A 56 4.33 -10.48 -9.63
C THR A 56 3.49 -10.64 -10.89
N ASP A 57 2.18 -10.33 -10.79
CA ASP A 57 1.29 -10.23 -11.94
C ASP A 57 1.48 -8.94 -12.75
N SER A 58 2.11 -7.92 -12.14
CA SER A 58 2.34 -6.61 -12.75
C SER A 58 3.83 -6.26 -12.85
N THR A 59 4.17 -5.47 -13.86
CA THR A 59 5.52 -4.91 -14.02
C THR A 59 5.72 -3.62 -13.20
N LEU A 60 4.66 -3.15 -12.53
CA LEU A 60 4.67 -1.96 -11.69
C LEU A 60 5.30 -2.25 -10.31
N GLY A 61 6.16 -1.33 -9.88
CA GLY A 61 6.90 -1.41 -8.61
C GLY A 61 8.38 -1.76 -8.81
N THR A 62 9.23 -1.37 -7.86
CA THR A 62 10.69 -1.61 -7.94
C THR A 62 11.08 -3.06 -7.69
N LYS A 63 10.15 -3.90 -7.17
CA LYS A 63 10.38 -5.28 -6.76
C LYS A 63 11.51 -5.41 -5.74
N ASN A 64 11.73 -4.34 -4.99
CA ASN A 64 12.79 -4.27 -4.00
C ASN A 64 12.33 -4.90 -2.69
N TYR A 65 12.22 -6.24 -2.69
CA TYR A 65 11.84 -7.03 -1.51
C TYR A 65 12.96 -7.14 -0.47
N GLU A 66 14.11 -6.47 -0.69
CA GLU A 66 15.15 -6.33 0.32
C GLU A 66 14.70 -5.39 1.45
N GLN A 67 13.74 -4.50 1.17
CA GLN A 67 13.12 -3.63 2.15
C GLN A 67 11.71 -4.10 2.45
N THR A 68 11.44 -4.37 3.74
CA THR A 68 10.09 -4.73 4.18
C THR A 68 9.18 -3.51 4.04
N PRO A 69 8.00 -3.63 3.41
CA PRO A 69 7.09 -2.51 3.29
C PRO A 69 6.63 -2.04 4.67
N VAL A 70 6.52 -0.73 4.84
CA VAL A 70 6.07 -0.13 6.11
C VAL A 70 4.57 0.10 6.14
N ALA A 71 3.90 0.08 4.98
CA ALA A 71 2.46 0.26 4.87
C ALA A 71 1.91 -0.37 3.59
N ILE A 72 0.62 -0.69 3.62
CA ILE A 72 -0.13 -1.23 2.47
C ILE A 72 -1.19 -0.22 2.08
N LEU A 73 -1.13 0.26 0.85
CA LEU A 73 -2.07 1.19 0.24
C LEU A 73 -3.12 0.39 -0.52
N ILE A 74 -4.37 0.40 -0.05
CA ILE A 74 -5.46 -0.30 -0.74
C ILE A 74 -6.33 0.73 -1.46
N GLY A 75 -6.47 0.59 -2.77
CA GLY A 75 -7.35 1.44 -3.55
C GLY A 75 -8.82 1.26 -3.18
N ALA A 76 -9.59 2.34 -3.32
CA ALA A 76 -11.04 2.39 -3.13
C ALA A 76 -11.86 1.35 -3.94
N GLY A 77 -11.27 0.74 -4.97
CA GLY A 77 -11.91 -0.26 -5.81
C GLY A 77 -11.97 -1.67 -5.21
N TYR A 78 -11.43 -1.88 -4.01
CA TYR A 78 -11.52 -3.15 -3.28
C TYR A 78 -12.65 -3.09 -2.26
N ASP A 79 -13.49 -4.12 -2.24
CA ASP A 79 -14.52 -4.31 -1.23
C ASP A 79 -13.92 -4.68 0.13
N ASP A 80 -14.67 -4.44 1.19
CA ASP A 80 -14.30 -4.73 2.57
C ASP A 80 -13.99 -6.22 2.78
N GLN A 81 -14.70 -7.11 2.09
CA GLN A 81 -14.42 -8.55 2.12
C GLN A 81 -13.02 -8.87 1.59
N ALA A 82 -12.63 -8.29 0.45
CA ALA A 82 -11.31 -8.54 -0.12
C ALA A 82 -10.20 -8.03 0.80
N LEU A 83 -10.42 -6.89 1.46
CA LEU A 83 -9.51 -6.35 2.45
C LEU A 83 -9.41 -7.25 3.68
N ASP A 84 -10.53 -7.76 4.21
CA ASP A 84 -10.54 -8.68 5.35
C ASP A 84 -9.81 -9.98 5.02
N GLU A 85 -10.03 -10.54 3.84
CA GLU A 85 -9.33 -11.74 3.38
C GLU A 85 -7.82 -11.52 3.24
N MET A 86 -7.40 -10.42 2.62
CA MET A 86 -5.97 -10.07 2.48
C MET A 86 -5.33 -9.82 3.85
N ARG A 87 -6.06 -9.22 4.79
CA ARG A 87 -5.62 -9.04 6.18
C ARG A 87 -5.48 -10.35 6.92
N ALA A 88 -6.47 -11.24 6.79
CA ALA A 88 -6.44 -12.54 7.42
C ALA A 88 -5.22 -13.33 6.94
N ALA A 89 -4.88 -13.25 5.66
CA ALA A 89 -3.66 -13.84 5.10
C ALA A 89 -2.39 -13.17 5.64
N ALA A 90 -2.37 -11.85 5.78
CA ALA A 90 -1.25 -11.09 6.32
C ALA A 90 -1.13 -11.12 7.85
N LYS A 91 -2.12 -11.68 8.57
CA LYS A 91 -2.20 -11.70 10.04
C LYS A 91 -1.05 -12.49 10.67
N ASP A 92 -0.56 -13.50 9.98
CA ASP A 92 0.58 -14.32 10.40
C ASP A 92 1.93 -13.66 10.07
N ALA A 93 1.92 -12.62 9.21
CA ALA A 93 3.09 -11.87 8.79
C ALA A 93 3.26 -10.57 9.62
N LYS A 94 4.15 -9.68 9.17
CA LYS A 94 4.41 -8.39 9.83
C LYS A 94 3.14 -7.51 9.82
N ALA A 95 2.65 -7.16 11.00
CA ALA A 95 1.50 -6.27 11.14
C ALA A 95 1.89 -4.83 10.73
N VAL A 96 1.47 -4.42 9.53
CA VAL A 96 1.68 -3.07 8.99
C VAL A 96 0.34 -2.38 8.72
N PRO A 97 0.26 -1.04 8.81
CA PRO A 97 -0.98 -0.30 8.64
C PRO A 97 -1.54 -0.43 7.22
N TRP A 98 -2.86 -0.62 7.15
CA TRP A 98 -3.61 -0.74 5.89
C TRP A 98 -4.27 0.61 5.62
N LEU A 99 -3.62 1.38 4.77
CA LEU A 99 -4.04 2.71 4.38
C LEU A 99 -5.11 2.58 3.29
N ARG A 100 -6.36 2.90 3.64
CA ARG A 100 -7.49 2.95 2.70
C ARG A 100 -7.97 4.39 2.52
N PRO A 101 -8.04 4.90 1.29
CA PRO A 101 -8.58 6.22 1.03
C PRO A 101 -10.08 6.21 1.28
N ASP A 102 -10.56 7.21 2.00
CA ASP A 102 -11.94 7.28 2.40
C ASP A 102 -12.83 7.69 1.22
N VAL A 103 -13.60 6.74 0.68
CA VAL A 103 -14.52 6.94 -0.46
C VAL A 103 -15.71 7.83 -0.11
N THR A 104 -15.96 8.06 1.18
CA THR A 104 -17.02 8.97 1.64
C THR A 104 -16.60 10.44 1.52
N LYS A 105 -15.29 10.71 1.44
CA LYS A 105 -14.78 12.06 1.16
C LYS A 105 -14.75 12.30 -0.35
N PRO A 106 -15.05 13.52 -0.82
CA PRO A 106 -14.94 13.87 -2.23
C PRO A 106 -13.46 13.74 -2.64
N ALA A 107 -13.13 12.59 -3.23
CA ALA A 107 -11.82 12.36 -3.80
C ALA A 107 -11.74 13.14 -5.12
N PRO A 108 -10.62 13.81 -5.39
CA PRO A 108 -10.39 14.40 -6.71
C PRO A 108 -10.48 13.30 -7.78
N PRO A 109 -10.80 13.67 -9.04
CA PRO A 109 -10.95 12.71 -10.12
C PRO A 109 -9.75 11.75 -10.20
N LEU A 110 -10.05 10.47 -10.45
CA LEU A 110 -9.06 9.41 -10.56
C LEU A 110 -7.97 9.82 -11.57
N GLY A 111 -6.78 10.13 -11.08
CA GLY A 111 -5.72 10.78 -11.85
C GLY A 111 -4.51 11.16 -10.99
N PRO A 112 -3.55 11.92 -11.54
CA PRO A 112 -2.36 12.35 -10.78
C PRO A 112 -2.70 13.20 -9.56
N GLU A 113 -3.82 13.92 -9.59
CA GLU A 113 -4.31 14.70 -8.44
C GLU A 113 -4.81 13.80 -7.29
N TYR A 114 -5.44 12.67 -7.62
CA TYR A 114 -5.76 11.63 -6.64
C TYR A 114 -4.51 11.07 -6.00
N GLY A 115 -3.49 10.73 -6.80
CA GLY A 115 -2.18 10.32 -6.29
C GLY A 115 -1.59 11.35 -5.32
N LYS A 116 -1.65 12.65 -5.66
CA LYS A 116 -1.09 13.72 -4.81
C LYS A 116 -1.82 13.85 -3.49
N ALA A 117 -3.16 13.83 -3.52
CA ALA A 117 -3.98 13.90 -2.33
C ALA A 117 -3.77 12.68 -1.43
N LEU A 118 -3.67 11.48 -2.03
CA LEU A 118 -3.31 10.25 -1.34
C LEU A 118 -1.98 10.41 -0.63
N VAL A 119 -0.93 10.77 -1.37
CA VAL A 119 0.44 10.88 -0.86
C VAL A 119 0.50 11.86 0.30
N ALA A 120 -0.15 13.03 0.18
CA ALA A 120 -0.18 14.01 1.26
C ALA A 120 -0.80 13.43 2.53
N ARG A 121 -1.96 12.76 2.42
CA ARG A 121 -2.63 12.13 3.56
C ARG A 121 -1.83 10.96 4.13
N ILE A 122 -1.31 10.08 3.27
CA ILE A 122 -0.45 8.95 3.65
C ILE A 122 0.76 9.45 4.45
N LYS A 123 1.38 10.56 4.08
CA LYS A 123 2.48 11.15 4.86
C LYS A 123 2.04 11.59 6.23
N GLU A 124 0.93 12.33 6.32
CA GLU A 124 0.41 12.78 7.61
C GLU A 124 0.07 11.58 8.48
N THR A 125 -0.62 10.57 7.94
CA THR A 125 -0.96 9.34 8.65
C THR A 125 0.28 8.55 9.06
N ILE A 126 1.25 8.35 8.17
CA ILE A 126 2.50 7.65 8.51
C ILE A 126 3.28 8.40 9.55
N LYS A 127 3.35 9.73 9.47
CA LYS A 127 4.05 10.56 10.45
C LYS A 127 3.36 10.45 11.82
N ASP A 128 2.04 10.58 11.86
CA ASP A 128 1.25 10.40 13.08
C ASP A 128 1.40 8.98 13.66
N LEU A 129 1.34 7.95 12.83
CA LEU A 129 1.60 6.56 13.23
C LEU A 129 3.04 6.35 13.71
N SER A 130 4.02 7.01 13.09
CA SER A 130 5.42 6.99 13.53
C SER A 130 5.55 7.58 14.93
N GLU A 131 4.94 8.75 15.15
CA GLU A 131 4.95 9.44 16.45
C GLU A 131 4.22 8.63 17.52
N GLN A 132 3.16 7.91 17.15
CA GLN A 132 2.47 6.97 18.04
C GLN A 132 3.20 5.62 18.22
N GLY A 133 4.27 5.34 17.49
CA GLY A 133 4.95 4.04 17.48
C GLY A 133 4.10 2.90 16.89
N LYS A 134 3.10 3.22 16.08
CA LYS A 134 2.15 2.30 15.41
C LYS A 134 2.45 2.13 13.91
N LEU A 135 3.65 2.48 13.47
CA LEU A 135 4.06 2.25 12.08
C LEU A 135 4.34 0.77 11.82
N GLU A 136 4.91 0.10 12.81
CA GLU A 136 5.22 -1.32 12.81
C GLU A 136 4.42 -1.93 13.97
N ASN A 137 3.80 -3.10 13.78
CA ASN A 137 2.77 -3.71 14.65
C ASN A 137 1.34 -3.18 14.53
N ASN A 138 1.02 -2.35 13.55
CA ASN A 138 -0.35 -1.88 13.36
C ASN A 138 -1.06 -2.64 12.24
N GLY A 139 -1.65 -3.77 12.57
CA GLY A 139 -2.54 -4.49 11.67
C GLY A 139 -3.93 -3.87 11.58
N ASP A 140 -4.11 -2.54 11.63
CA ASP A 140 -5.41 -1.84 11.57
C ASP A 140 -5.65 -1.04 10.27
N VAL A 141 -6.92 -0.86 9.88
CA VAL A 141 -7.30 -0.17 8.65
C VAL A 141 -7.39 1.31 8.96
N VAL A 142 -6.43 2.07 8.46
CA VAL A 142 -6.40 3.50 8.65
C VAL A 142 -7.04 4.17 7.45
N TRP A 143 -8.22 4.74 7.69
CA TRP A 143 -8.99 5.50 6.73
C TRP A 143 -8.49 6.95 6.72
N TYR A 144 -8.22 7.50 5.53
CA TYR A 144 -7.72 8.89 5.39
C TYR A 144 -8.47 9.72 4.34
#